data_AF-A0A371XAX5-F1
#
_entry.id   AF-A0A371XAX5-F1
#
_cell.length_a   1.000
_cell.length_b   1.000
_cell.length_c   1.000
_cell.angle_alpha   90.00
_cell.angle_beta   90.00
_cell.angle_gamma   90.00
#
_symmetry.space_group_name_H-M   'P 1'
#
loop_
_entity.id
_entity.type
_entity.pdbx_description
1 polymer ?
#
loop_
_entity_poly.entity_id
_entity_poly.type
_entity_poly.pdbx_seq_one_letter_code
_entity_poly.pdbx_strand_id
1 'polypeptide(L)'
;MSASNPKEEGDVERAAFLNQLRLEIQKAKSSLDKTLHGTNTHGLEVVSDEESPILRLRSSSFTALELVPEEDRNAVTINNYLGDRTGSVEEEVFSNPAEAAQRFEELAPQMVERFEDRIEELRLLGIVQ
;
A
#
# COMPACT_ATOMS: atom_id res chain seq x y z
N MET A 1 -40.03 19.25 -5.84
CA MET A 1 -38.65 18.86 -6.23
C MET A 1 -37.87 18.81 -4.94
N SER A 2 -37.51 17.63 -4.45
CA SER A 2 -36.73 17.51 -3.23
C SER A 2 -35.28 17.86 -3.56
N ALA A 3 -34.75 18.91 -2.94
CA ALA A 3 -33.33 19.19 -2.99
C ALA A 3 -32.61 18.10 -2.19
N SER A 4 -31.66 17.41 -2.82
CA SER A 4 -30.77 16.48 -2.13
C SER A 4 -29.99 17.22 -1.03
N ASN A 5 -29.81 16.57 0.12
CA ASN A 5 -29.09 17.13 1.25
C ASN A 5 -27.57 17.03 0.99
N PRO A 6 -26.78 18.11 1.09
CA PRO A 6 -25.33 18.09 0.78
C PRO A 6 -24.52 17.06 1.57
N LYS A 7 -25.00 16.67 2.75
CA LYS A 7 -24.39 15.58 3.55
C LYS A 7 -24.62 14.19 2.92
N GLU A 8 -25.81 13.95 2.39
CA GLU A 8 -26.13 12.69 1.72
C GLU A 8 -25.34 12.54 0.40
N GLU A 9 -25.12 13.64 -0.32
CA GLU A 9 -24.27 13.64 -1.53
C GLU A 9 -22.81 13.30 -1.20
N GLY A 10 -22.24 13.90 -0.14
CA GLY A 10 -20.89 13.59 0.31
C GLY A 10 -20.71 12.15 0.80
N ASP A 11 -21.72 11.59 1.48
CA ASP A 11 -21.69 10.20 1.94
C ASP A 11 -21.75 9.21 0.75
N VAL A 12 -22.51 9.53 -0.29
CA VAL A 12 -22.60 8.71 -1.52
C VAL A 12 -21.29 8.75 -2.31
N GLU A 13 -20.70 9.93 -2.50
CA GLU A 13 -19.41 10.08 -3.18
C GLU A 13 -18.30 9.32 -2.45
N ARG A 14 -18.28 9.38 -1.11
CA ARG A 14 -17.31 8.65 -0.29
C ARG A 14 -17.51 7.13 -0.39
N ALA A 15 -18.75 6.65 -0.34
CA ALA A 15 -19.03 5.23 -0.50
C ALA A 15 -18.58 4.71 -1.88
N ALA A 16 -18.81 5.50 -2.94
CA ALA A 16 -18.35 5.17 -4.29
C ALA A 16 -16.81 5.12 -4.36
N PHE A 17 -16.13 6.11 -3.78
CA PHE A 17 -14.67 6.16 -3.70
C PHE A 17 -14.09 4.92 -3.00
N LEU A 18 -14.60 4.57 -1.82
CA LEU A 18 -14.12 3.41 -1.06
C LEU A 18 -14.39 2.08 -1.78
N ASN A 19 -15.52 1.96 -2.48
CA ASN A 19 -15.81 0.79 -3.30
C ASN A 19 -14.86 0.65 -4.48
N GLN A 20 -14.55 1.75 -5.16
CA GLN A 20 -13.55 1.76 -6.22
C GLN A 20 -12.18 1.34 -5.68
N LEU A 21 -11.78 1.89 -4.52
CA LEU A 21 -10.52 1.52 -3.90
C LEU A 21 -10.44 0.03 -3.54
N ARG A 22 -11.51 -0.57 -2.99
CA ARG A 22 -11.57 -2.03 -2.74
C ARG A 22 -11.27 -2.84 -3.99
N LEU A 23 -11.87 -2.45 -5.13
CA LEU A 23 -11.66 -3.16 -6.40
C LEU A 23 -10.20 -3.04 -6.86
N GLU A 24 -9.61 -1.86 -6.77
CA GLU A 24 -8.20 -1.66 -7.17
C GLU A 24 -7.23 -2.38 -6.25
N ILE A 25 -7.48 -2.43 -4.95
CA ILE A 25 -6.69 -3.22 -3.99
C ILE A 25 -6.72 -4.71 -4.32
N GLN A 26 -7.89 -5.27 -4.64
CA GLN A 26 -7.99 -6.69 -4.98
C GLN A 26 -7.23 -7.02 -6.27
N LYS A 27 -7.27 -6.13 -7.27
CA LYS A 27 -6.49 -6.26 -8.50
C LYS A 27 -4.99 -6.19 -8.22
N ALA A 28 -4.55 -5.14 -7.52
CA ALA A 28 -3.15 -4.90 -7.17
C ALA A 28 -2.58 -6.06 -6.33
N LYS A 29 -3.32 -6.52 -5.32
CA LYS A 29 -2.95 -7.70 -4.54
C LYS A 29 -2.77 -8.93 -5.41
N SER A 30 -3.74 -9.24 -6.27
CA SER A 30 -3.65 -10.41 -7.16
C SER A 30 -2.47 -10.33 -8.15
N SER A 31 -2.18 -9.13 -8.65
CA SER A 31 -1.05 -8.83 -9.52
C SER A 31 0.29 -9.03 -8.80
N LEU A 32 0.41 -8.47 -7.60
CA LEU A 32 1.62 -8.55 -6.78
C LEU A 32 1.86 -9.96 -6.24
N ASP A 33 0.83 -10.68 -5.79
CA ASP A 33 0.97 -12.07 -5.37
C ASP A 33 1.59 -12.93 -6.48
N LYS A 34 1.18 -12.71 -7.75
CA LYS A 34 1.77 -13.42 -8.90
C LYS A 34 3.22 -12.99 -9.18
N THR A 35 3.49 -11.70 -9.10
CA THR A 35 4.82 -11.13 -9.32
C THR A 35 5.81 -11.62 -8.27
N LEU A 36 5.38 -11.69 -7.01
CA LEU A 36 6.22 -12.04 -5.86
C LEU A 36 6.33 -13.54 -5.60
N HIS A 37 5.40 -14.36 -6.10
CA HIS A 37 5.49 -15.83 -5.99
C HIS A 37 6.77 -16.41 -6.65
N GLY A 38 7.43 -15.65 -7.53
CA GLY A 38 8.69 -16.03 -8.17
C GLY A 38 9.95 -15.40 -7.58
N THR A 39 9.84 -14.53 -6.57
CA THR A 39 10.98 -13.87 -5.94
C THR A 39 11.28 -14.49 -4.57
N ASN A 40 12.53 -14.39 -4.10
CA ASN A 40 12.88 -14.73 -2.71
C ASN A 40 12.34 -13.63 -1.80
N THR A 41 11.02 -13.58 -1.64
CA THR A 41 10.39 -12.74 -0.63
C THR A 41 10.86 -13.25 0.72
N HIS A 42 11.87 -12.61 1.30
CA HIS A 42 12.48 -12.96 2.60
C HIS A 42 11.48 -12.72 3.75
N GLY A 43 10.35 -13.43 3.75
CA GLY A 43 9.24 -13.23 4.66
C GLY A 43 8.34 -12.03 4.34
N LEU A 44 8.48 -11.39 3.16
CA LEU A 44 7.57 -10.33 2.72
C LEU A 44 6.29 -10.92 2.12
N GLU A 45 5.14 -10.43 2.56
CA GLU A 45 3.81 -10.81 2.09
C GLU A 45 2.99 -9.58 1.70
N VAL A 46 2.08 -9.77 0.74
CA VAL A 46 1.07 -8.78 0.38
C VAL A 46 -0.23 -9.13 1.07
N VAL A 47 -0.67 -8.27 1.98
CA VAL A 47 -1.89 -8.46 2.76
C VAL A 47 -2.83 -7.30 2.54
N SER A 48 -4.12 -7.60 2.44
CA SER A 48 -5.19 -6.61 2.40
C SER A 48 -6.13 -6.82 3.58
N ASP A 49 -6.70 -5.74 4.09
CA ASP A 49 -7.79 -5.79 5.07
C ASP A 49 -9.13 -5.77 4.31
N GLU A 50 -10.08 -6.62 4.72
CA GLU A 50 -11.40 -6.71 4.08
C GLU A 50 -12.40 -5.70 4.66
N GLU A 51 -12.24 -5.34 5.93
CA GLU A 51 -13.10 -4.37 6.62
C GLU A 51 -12.71 -2.94 6.23
N SER A 52 -11.40 -2.70 6.07
CA SER A 52 -10.83 -1.44 5.60
C SER A 52 -10.07 -1.65 4.31
N PRO A 53 -10.26 -0.84 3.25
CA PRO A 53 -9.55 -1.02 1.99
C PRO A 53 -8.08 -0.56 2.11
N ILE A 54 -7.27 -1.35 2.81
CA ILE A 54 -5.85 -1.14 3.03
C ILE A 54 -5.07 -2.25 2.35
N LEU A 55 -3.96 -1.92 1.72
CA LEU A 55 -3.02 -2.88 1.13
C LEU A 55 -1.63 -2.66 1.72
N ARG A 56 -0.96 -3.74 2.13
CA ARG A 56 0.36 -3.69 2.76
C ARG A 56 1.32 -4.67 2.11
N LEU A 57 2.54 -4.22 1.87
CA LEU A 57 3.70 -5.07 1.70
C LEU A 57 4.45 -5.07 3.03
N ARG A 58 4.49 -6.21 3.70
CA ARG A 58 5.04 -6.30 5.06
C ARG A 58 5.79 -7.59 5.27
N SER A 59 6.67 -7.62 6.27
CA SER A 59 7.15 -8.86 6.87
C SER A 59 6.36 -9.18 8.14
N SER A 60 6.74 -10.26 8.83
CA SER A 60 6.22 -10.58 10.16
C SER A 60 6.47 -9.49 11.21
N SER A 61 7.48 -8.62 11.02
CA SER A 61 7.97 -7.71 12.06
C SER A 61 7.94 -6.22 11.67
N PHE A 62 7.69 -5.88 10.41
CA PHE A 62 7.62 -4.47 9.95
C PHE A 62 6.82 -4.34 8.65
N THR A 63 6.30 -3.14 8.38
CA THR A 63 5.65 -2.77 7.11
C THR A 63 6.64 -2.03 6.21
N ALA A 64 6.77 -2.43 4.94
CA ALA A 64 7.64 -1.77 3.96
C ALA A 64 6.89 -0.69 3.18
N LEU A 65 5.67 -1.03 2.73
CA LEU A 65 4.80 -0.17 1.94
C LEU A 65 3.37 -0.36 2.39
N GLU A 66 2.60 0.72 2.45
CA GLU A 66 1.20 0.69 2.84
C GLU A 66 0.39 1.67 2.00
N LEU A 67 -0.79 1.24 1.53
CA LEU A 67 -1.77 2.06 0.85
C LEU A 67 -2.99 2.18 1.76
N VAL A 68 -3.28 3.39 2.23
CA VAL A 68 -4.30 3.69 3.25
C VAL A 68 -5.32 4.68 2.71
N PRO A 69 -6.64 4.47 2.91
CA PRO A 69 -7.64 5.49 2.62
C PRO A 69 -7.55 6.63 3.64
N GLU A 70 -7.59 7.87 3.16
CA GLU A 70 -7.75 9.05 3.99
C GLU A 70 -9.22 9.27 4.27
N GLU A 71 -9.62 9.01 5.52
CA GLU A 71 -11.02 9.02 5.92
C GLU A 71 -11.69 10.35 5.56
N ASP A 72 -11.07 11.50 5.79
CA ASP A 72 -11.77 12.79 5.66
C ASP A 72 -11.66 13.47 4.28
N ARG A 73 -10.99 12.85 3.29
CA ARG A 73 -10.55 13.61 2.09
C ARG A 73 -10.79 12.96 0.74
N ASN A 74 -11.49 11.82 0.66
CA ASN A 74 -11.63 11.04 -0.59
C ASN A 74 -10.27 10.91 -1.28
N ALA A 75 -9.27 10.52 -0.50
CA ALA A 75 -7.89 10.39 -0.94
C ALA A 75 -7.31 9.06 -0.44
N VAL A 76 -6.16 8.71 -1.00
CA VAL A 76 -5.40 7.53 -0.65
C VAL A 76 -3.96 7.96 -0.43
N THR A 77 -3.37 7.53 0.66
CA THR A 77 -1.96 7.78 0.97
C THR A 77 -1.17 6.49 0.79
N ILE A 78 -0.03 6.60 0.13
CA ILE A 78 0.99 5.55 0.10
C ILE A 78 2.09 5.95 1.08
N ASN A 79 2.30 5.13 2.10
CA ASN A 79 3.38 5.26 3.07
C ASN A 79 4.51 4.31 2.68
N ASN A 80 5.67 4.88 2.33
CA ASN A 80 6.90 4.15 2.08
C ASN A 80 7.82 4.25 3.29
N TYR A 81 7.89 3.16 4.06
CA TYR A 81 8.64 3.08 5.33
C TYR A 81 10.13 2.75 5.13
N LEU A 82 10.52 2.34 3.92
CA LEU A 82 11.91 2.14 3.54
C LEU A 82 12.40 3.29 2.63
N GLY A 83 11.80 4.46 2.80
CA GLY A 83 12.21 5.73 2.19
C GLY A 83 13.55 6.19 2.78
N ASP A 84 14.56 6.25 1.90
CA ASP A 84 15.95 6.63 2.15
C ASP A 84 16.65 6.02 3.41
N ARG A 85 17.96 6.22 3.53
CA ARG A 85 18.77 5.68 4.64
C ARG A 85 18.48 6.36 6.00
N THR A 86 17.57 7.32 6.06
CA THR A 86 17.34 8.17 7.24
C THR A 86 16.27 7.61 8.18
N GLY A 87 15.51 6.61 7.75
CA GLY A 87 14.40 6.04 8.54
C GLY A 87 13.15 6.92 8.55
N SER A 88 13.02 7.81 7.56
CA SER A 88 11.85 8.66 7.37
C SER A 88 10.79 7.89 6.57
N VAL A 89 9.51 8.20 6.81
CA VAL A 89 8.41 7.71 5.97
C VAL A 89 8.23 8.70 4.82
N GLU A 90 8.31 8.23 3.59
CA GLU A 90 7.91 8.99 2.41
C GLU A 90 6.41 8.79 2.17
N GLU A 91 5.64 9.88 2.11
CA GLU A 91 4.19 9.85 1.91
C GLU A 91 3.84 10.40 0.52
N GLU A 92 3.04 9.65 -0.25
CA GLU A 92 2.47 10.10 -1.52
C GLU A 92 0.93 10.07 -1.43
N VAL A 93 0.28 11.22 -1.67
CA VAL A 93 -1.19 11.35 -1.55
C VAL A 93 -1.84 11.46 -2.92
N PHE A 94 -2.89 10.68 -3.16
CA PHE A 94 -3.61 10.57 -4.42
C PHE A 94 -5.11 10.81 -4.21
N SER A 95 -5.73 11.58 -5.11
CA SER A 95 -7.19 11.73 -5.16
C SER A 95 -7.89 10.63 -5.99
N ASN A 96 -7.11 9.79 -6.67
CA ASN A 96 -7.62 8.73 -7.53
C ASN A 96 -7.15 7.35 -7.02
N PRO A 97 -8.08 6.45 -6.62
CA PRO A 97 -7.71 5.12 -6.13
C PRO A 97 -6.95 4.27 -7.13
N ALA A 98 -7.24 4.40 -8.43
CA ALA A 98 -6.57 3.61 -9.47
C ALA A 98 -5.11 4.05 -9.66
N GLU A 99 -4.85 5.36 -9.62
CA GLU A 99 -3.48 5.89 -9.67
C GLU A 99 -2.68 5.47 -8.44
N ALA A 100 -3.29 5.53 -7.24
CA ALA A 100 -2.67 5.08 -6.01
C ALA A 100 -2.29 3.59 -6.06
N ALA A 101 -3.23 2.73 -6.50
CA ALA A 101 -2.98 1.30 -6.60
C ALA A 101 -1.88 0.97 -7.63
N GLN A 102 -1.90 1.62 -8.80
CA GLN A 102 -0.85 1.46 -9.80
C GLN A 102 0.53 1.88 -9.24
N ARG A 103 0.58 3.03 -8.56
CA ARG A 103 1.82 3.51 -7.95
C ARG A 103 2.36 2.54 -6.89
N PHE A 104 1.47 1.95 -6.10
CA PHE A 104 1.84 0.91 -5.12
C PHE A 104 2.42 -0.33 -5.82
N GLU A 105 1.81 -0.78 -6.92
CA GLU A 105 2.32 -1.91 -7.72
C GLU A 105 3.71 -1.64 -8.29
N GLU A 106 3.99 -0.40 -8.71
CA GLU A 106 5.32 0.01 -9.22
C GLU A 106 6.39 0.03 -8.12
N LEU A 107 6.03 0.45 -6.90
CA LEU A 107 6.94 0.58 -5.77
C LEU A 107 7.25 -0.77 -5.10
N ALA A 108 6.27 -1.68 -5.04
CA ALA A 108 6.39 -2.93 -4.28
C ALA A 108 7.60 -3.81 -4.70
N PRO A 109 7.89 -4.06 -6.00
CA PRO A 109 9.09 -4.80 -6.40
C PRO A 109 10.40 -4.12 -5.98
N GLN A 110 10.46 -2.79 -6.08
CA GLN A 110 11.64 -2.02 -5.67
C GLN A 110 11.88 -2.13 -4.16
N MET A 111 10.80 -2.24 -3.37
CA MET A 111 10.91 -2.46 -1.92
C MET A 111 11.44 -3.84 -1.58
N VAL A 112 11.12 -4.86 -2.37
CA VAL A 112 11.67 -6.21 -2.20
C VAL A 112 13.18 -6.18 -2.43
N GLU A 113 13.65 -5.56 -3.52
CA GLU A 113 15.09 -5.44 -3.81
C GLU A 113 15.84 -4.70 -2.69
N ARG A 114 15.32 -3.55 -2.23
CA ARG A 114 15.92 -2.79 -1.12
C ARG A 114 15.95 -3.59 0.18
N PHE A 115 14.95 -4.44 0.41
CA PHE A 115 14.92 -5.29 1.59
C PHE A 115 15.98 -6.39 1.52
N GLU A 116 16.14 -7.02 0.35
CA GLU A 116 17.21 -8.02 0.12
C GLU A 116 18.59 -7.42 0.36
N ASP A 117 18.86 -6.24 -0.21
CA ASP A 117 20.11 -5.50 0.01
C ASP A 117 20.35 -5.20 1.50
N ARG A 118 19.30 -4.83 2.23
CA ARG A 118 19.38 -4.53 3.66
C ARG A 118 19.64 -5.77 4.50
N ILE A 119 18.99 -6.89 4.20
CA ILE A 119 19.23 -8.16 4.90
C ILE A 119 20.66 -8.64 4.65
N GLU A 120 21.15 -8.53 3.41
CA GLU A 120 22.53 -8.89 3.09
C GLU A 120 23.54 -7.97 3.80
N GLU A 121 23.29 -6.66 3.87
CA GLU A 121 24.11 -5.74 4.65
C GLU A 121 24.17 -6.15 6.13
N LEU A 122 23.01 -6.45 6.74
CA LEU A 122 22.94 -6.88 8.14
C LEU A 122 23.60 -8.25 8.37
N ARG A 123 23.55 -9.16 7.39
CA ARG A 123 24.26 -10.44 7.41
C ARG A 123 25.77 -10.25 7.35
N LEU A 124 26.26 -9.38 6.47
CA LEU A 124 27.68 -9.02 6.36
C LEU A 124 28.21 -8.37 7.65
N LEU A 125 27.35 -7.64 8.37
CA LEU A 125 27.66 -7.07 9.69
C LEU A 125 27.55 -8.08 10.84
N GLY A 126 27.11 -9.33 10.57
CA GLY A 126 26.94 -10.37 11.58
C GLY A 126 25.77 -10.14 12.55
N ILE A 127 24.84 -9.23 12.20
CA ILE A 127 23.67 -8.89 13.01
C ILE A 127 22.56 -9.92 12.83
N VAL A 128 22.41 -10.43 11.60
CA VAL A 128 21.43 -11.46 11.23
C VAL A 128 22.21 -12.66 10.69
N GLN A 129 21.85 -13.86 11.16
CA GLN A 129 22.50 -15.12 10.75
C GLN A 129 21.79 -15.75 9.55
#